data_AF-B3EJZ6-F1
#
_entry.id   AF-B3EJZ6-F1
#
_cell.length_a   1.000
_cell.length_b   1.000
_cell.length_c   1.000
_cell.angle_alpha   90.00
_cell.angle_beta   90.00
_cell.angle_gamma   90.00
#
_symmetry.space_group_name_H-M   'P 1'
#
loop_
_entity.id
_entity.type
_entity.pdbx_description
1 polymer ?
#
loop_
_entity_poly.entity_id
_entity_poly.type
_entity_poly.pdbx_seq_one_letter_code
_entity_poly.pdbx_strand_id
1 'polypeptide(L)'
;MAGKKSLLKEMKNTFFLHPVAAHFSNGLIPVAVLYLLLTLPFSDPFFERTVEHLIIIVLFAVPVSFFSGIHDWTKNYKRAKAPVFLKKIKLSIVLFLLVVTTVALRLSFPDIMFQNDWLHWVYIVLLLATLPVVTLLGHYGGKLAGAAKQASRRKQGLLNKF
;
A
#
# COMPACT_ATOMS: atom_id res chain seq x y z
N MET A 1 37.35 -16.67 -11.23
CA MET A 1 37.00 -15.45 -12.00
C MET A 1 35.49 -15.26 -11.89
N ALA A 2 35.03 -14.34 -11.04
CA ALA A 2 33.61 -14.08 -10.84
C ALA A 2 33.06 -13.31 -12.05
N GLY A 3 32.30 -13.99 -12.90
CA GLY A 3 31.63 -13.34 -14.02
C GLY A 3 30.68 -12.28 -13.47
N LYS A 4 30.92 -11.00 -13.80
CA LYS A 4 29.98 -9.90 -13.57
C LYS A 4 28.64 -10.31 -14.20
N LYS A 5 27.72 -10.84 -13.41
CA LYS A 5 26.32 -10.91 -13.83
C LYS A 5 25.93 -9.45 -14.08
N SER A 6 25.51 -9.14 -15.31
CA SER A 6 25.00 -7.81 -15.65
C SER A 6 23.97 -7.41 -14.59
N LEU A 7 24.13 -6.26 -13.95
CA LEU A 7 23.25 -5.77 -12.89
C LEU A 7 21.77 -5.85 -13.30
N LEU A 8 21.47 -5.62 -14.58
CA LEU A 8 20.12 -5.75 -15.14
C LEU A 8 19.56 -7.17 -15.04
N LYS A 9 20.39 -8.20 -15.24
CA LYS A 9 20.00 -9.60 -15.10
C LYS A 9 19.74 -9.96 -13.63
N GLU A 10 20.50 -9.37 -12.72
CA GLU A 10 20.32 -9.56 -11.28
C GLU A 10 19.06 -8.86 -10.74
N MET A 11 18.82 -7.62 -11.17
CA MET A 11 17.59 -6.89 -10.88
C MET A 11 16.36 -7.65 -11.42
N LYS A 12 16.39 -8.13 -12.67
CA LYS A 12 15.29 -8.91 -13.25
C LYS A 12 14.96 -10.15 -12.43
N ASN A 13 15.96 -10.80 -11.82
CA ASN A 13 15.76 -12.03 -11.05
C ASN A 13 15.31 -11.78 -9.61
N THR A 14 15.57 -10.58 -9.05
CA THR A 14 15.26 -10.24 -7.66
C THR A 14 14.09 -9.28 -7.51
N PHE A 15 13.64 -8.65 -8.60
CA PHE A 15 12.54 -7.69 -8.58
C PHE A 15 11.19 -8.38 -8.37
N PHE A 16 10.63 -8.20 -7.18
CA PHE A 16 9.27 -8.59 -6.87
C PHE A 16 8.36 -7.36 -6.96
N LEU A 17 7.59 -7.30 -8.05
CA LEU A 17 6.70 -6.18 -8.34
C LEU A 17 5.66 -5.95 -7.22
N HIS A 18 5.16 -7.03 -6.61
CA HIS A 18 4.16 -6.93 -5.54
C HIS A 18 4.65 -6.19 -4.29
N PRO A 19 5.77 -6.59 -3.64
CA PRO A 19 6.36 -5.82 -2.54
C PRO A 19 6.60 -4.36 -2.88
N VAL A 20 7.17 -4.05 -4.05
CA VAL A 20 7.47 -2.66 -4.44
C VAL A 20 6.18 -1.82 -4.50
N ALA A 21 5.18 -2.29 -5.23
CA ALA A 21 3.92 -1.57 -5.37
C ALA A 21 3.16 -1.45 -4.02
N ALA A 22 3.16 -2.51 -3.21
CA ALA A 22 2.50 -2.52 -1.91
C ALA A 22 3.17 -1.59 -0.89
N HIS A 23 4.51 -1.54 -0.87
CA HIS A 23 5.24 -0.61 -0.02
C HIS A 23 5.07 0.84 -0.47
N PHE A 24 4.94 1.08 -1.77
CA PHE A 24 4.73 2.41 -2.31
C PHE A 24 3.41 3.03 -1.81
N SER A 25 2.27 2.33 -1.96
CA SER A 25 0.99 2.82 -1.43
C SER A 25 1.00 2.96 0.11
N ASN A 26 1.62 1.99 0.80
CA ASN A 26 1.70 2.02 2.27
C ASN A 26 2.62 3.13 2.81
N GLY A 27 3.58 3.60 2.00
CA GLY A 27 4.48 4.71 2.37
C GLY A 27 3.88 6.07 2.04
N LEU A 28 3.24 6.22 0.88
CA LEU A 28 2.71 7.51 0.43
C LEU A 28 1.46 7.94 1.20
N ILE A 29 0.60 7.02 1.63
CA ILE A 29 -0.62 7.37 2.39
C ILE A 29 -0.30 8.03 3.74
N PRO A 30 0.60 7.50 4.59
CA PRO A 30 1.01 8.19 5.80
C PRO A 30 1.58 9.59 5.55
N VAL A 31 2.34 9.77 4.47
CA VAL A 31 2.86 11.08 4.07
C VAL A 31 1.73 12.01 3.64
N ALA A 32 0.77 11.54 2.84
CA ALA A 32 -0.39 12.33 2.44
C ALA A 32 -1.21 12.78 3.67
N VAL A 33 -1.41 11.90 4.65
CA VAL A 33 -2.09 12.24 5.91
C VAL A 33 -1.28 13.24 6.74
N LEU A 34 0.05 13.11 6.78
CA LEU A 34 0.89 14.10 7.45
C LEU A 34 0.72 15.49 6.82
N TYR A 35 0.75 15.59 5.49
CA TYR A 35 0.53 16.86 4.78
C TYR A 35 -0.91 17.39 4.96
N LEU A 36 -1.91 16.51 5.07
CA LEU A 36 -3.27 16.91 5.44
C LEU A 36 -3.30 17.56 6.83
N LEU A 37 -2.64 16.94 7.81
CA LEU A 37 -2.57 17.49 9.18
C LEU A 37 -1.81 18.81 9.25
N LEU A 38 -0.86 19.05 8.34
CA LEU A 38 -0.23 20.36 8.16
C LEU A 38 -1.16 21.36 7.47
N THR A 39 -1.98 20.91 6.52
CA THR A 39 -2.92 21.78 5.81
C THR A 39 -3.96 22.38 6.76
N LEU A 40 -4.49 21.59 7.70
CA LEU A 40 -5.60 22.01 8.58
C LEU A 40 -5.32 23.29 9.41
N PRO A 41 -4.22 23.43 10.17
CA PRO A 41 -3.94 24.63 10.95
C PRO A 41 -3.38 25.79 10.13
N PHE A 42 -2.64 25.50 9.05
CA PHE A 42 -1.93 26.54 8.28
C PHE A 42 -2.74 27.07 7.09
N SER A 43 -3.75 26.32 6.62
CA SER A 43 -4.51 26.63 5.40
C SER A 43 -3.60 26.89 4.18
N ASP A 44 -2.40 26.28 4.17
CA ASP A 44 -1.40 26.49 3.12
C ASP A 44 -1.74 25.62 1.89
N PRO A 45 -2.00 26.22 0.71
CA PRO A 45 -2.30 25.49 -0.51
C PRO A 45 -1.16 24.60 -1.01
N PHE A 46 0.10 24.84 -0.61
CA PHE A 46 1.22 23.99 -0.99
C PHE A 46 1.18 22.62 -0.28
N PHE A 47 0.80 22.59 1.00
CA PHE A 47 0.61 21.33 1.71
C PHE A 47 -0.56 20.54 1.13
N GLU A 48 -1.65 21.24 0.83
CA GLU A 48 -2.86 20.66 0.29
C GLU A 48 -2.63 20.02 -1.09
N ARG A 49 -1.98 20.76 -2.01
CA ARG A 49 -1.59 20.20 -3.31
C ARG A 49 -0.70 18.97 -3.16
N THR A 50 0.17 18.94 -2.15
CA THR A 50 1.00 17.75 -1.91
C THR A 50 0.14 16.54 -1.57
N VAL A 51 -0.92 16.70 -0.78
CA VAL A 51 -1.90 15.62 -0.50
C VAL A 51 -2.53 15.12 -1.81
N GLU A 52 -2.97 16.03 -2.68
CA GLU A 52 -3.56 15.70 -3.98
C GLU A 52 -2.63 14.86 -4.86
N HIS A 53 -1.38 15.30 -5.07
CA HIS A 53 -0.43 14.55 -5.90
C HIS A 53 -0.18 13.16 -5.33
N LEU A 54 -0.01 13.06 -4.01
CA LEU A 54 0.25 11.78 -3.35
C LEU A 54 -0.93 10.82 -3.48
N ILE A 55 -2.17 11.29 -3.27
CA ILE A 55 -3.34 10.42 -3.33
C ILE A 55 -3.65 9.96 -4.77
N ILE A 56 -3.39 10.81 -5.77
CA ILE A 56 -3.49 10.43 -7.20
C ILE A 56 -2.46 9.36 -7.54
N ILE A 57 -1.21 9.49 -7.09
CA ILE A 57 -0.18 8.46 -7.30
C ILE A 57 -0.60 7.14 -6.64
N VAL A 58 -1.14 7.20 -5.43
CA VAL A 58 -1.65 6.03 -4.70
C VAL A 58 -2.78 5.35 -5.47
N LEU A 59 -3.70 6.11 -6.10
CA LEU A 59 -4.78 5.56 -6.92
C LEU A 59 -4.27 4.61 -8.00
N PHE A 60 -3.15 4.94 -8.65
CA PHE A 60 -2.54 4.06 -9.65
C PHE A 60 -1.73 2.92 -9.03
N ALA A 61 -1.07 3.15 -7.89
CA ALA A 61 -0.27 2.14 -7.21
C ALA A 61 -1.13 0.99 -6.61
N VAL A 62 -2.34 1.29 -6.12
CA VAL A 62 -3.21 0.30 -5.46
C VAL A 62 -3.63 -0.84 -6.40
N PRO A 63 -4.13 -0.61 -7.63
CA PRO A 63 -4.42 -1.67 -8.60
C PRO A 63 -3.20 -2.53 -8.91
N VAL A 64 -2.04 -1.91 -9.13
CA VAL A 64 -0.79 -2.63 -9.41
C VAL A 64 -0.41 -3.54 -8.25
N SER A 65 -0.46 -3.02 -7.02
CA SER A 65 -0.24 -3.78 -5.79
C SER A 65 -1.25 -4.93 -5.61
N PHE A 66 -2.53 -4.69 -5.89
CA PHE A 66 -3.60 -5.67 -5.78
C PHE A 66 -3.41 -6.85 -6.73
N PHE A 67 -3.32 -6.58 -8.04
CA PHE A 67 -3.22 -7.63 -9.05
C PHE A 67 -1.92 -8.43 -8.92
N SER A 68 -0.81 -7.76 -8.64
CA SER A 68 0.47 -8.43 -8.37
C SER A 68 0.39 -9.31 -7.12
N GLY A 69 -0.37 -8.91 -6.10
CA GLY A 69 -0.62 -9.72 -4.90
C GLY A 69 -1.46 -10.96 -5.17
N ILE A 70 -2.49 -10.85 -6.01
CA ILE A 70 -3.29 -12.01 -6.45
C ILE A 70 -2.44 -12.98 -7.29
N HIS A 71 -1.56 -12.46 -8.14
CA HIS A 71 -0.63 -13.26 -8.92
C HIS A 71 0.33 -14.04 -7.99
N ASP A 72 0.95 -13.35 -7.04
CA ASP A 72 1.85 -13.93 -6.05
C ASP A 72 1.16 -14.99 -5.18
N TRP A 73 -0.05 -14.69 -4.70
CA TRP A 73 -0.89 -15.63 -3.95
C TRP A 73 -1.23 -16.89 -4.75
N THR A 74 -1.47 -16.75 -6.07
CA THR A 74 -1.79 -17.89 -6.94
C THR A 74 -0.55 -18.74 -7.22
N LYS A 75 0.59 -18.12 -7.55
CA LYS A 75 1.81 -18.83 -7.98
C LYS A 75 2.60 -19.41 -6.80
N ASN A 76 2.85 -18.61 -5.78
CA ASN A 76 3.76 -18.98 -4.69
C ASN A 76 3.05 -19.62 -3.50
N TYR A 77 1.78 -19.26 -3.28
CA TYR A 77 0.99 -19.78 -2.16
C TYR A 77 -0.10 -20.76 -2.58
N LYS A 78 -0.14 -21.18 -3.85
CA LYS A 78 -1.10 -22.15 -4.41
C LYS A 78 -2.56 -21.86 -4.02
N ARG A 79 -2.92 -20.57 -3.91
CA ARG A 79 -4.25 -20.10 -3.47
C ARG A 79 -4.67 -20.62 -2.09
N ALA A 80 -3.72 -20.80 -1.17
CA ALA A 80 -4.02 -21.20 0.19
C ALA A 80 -5.06 -20.25 0.81
N LYS A 81 -6.18 -20.80 1.29
CA LYS A 81 -7.29 -20.06 1.90
C LYS A 81 -6.98 -19.64 3.35
N ALA A 82 -5.78 -19.14 3.61
CA ALA A 82 -5.43 -18.66 4.93
C ALA A 82 -6.20 -17.35 5.22
N PRO A 83 -6.73 -17.15 6.45
CA PRO A 83 -7.47 -15.95 6.82
C PRO A 83 -6.73 -14.63 6.52
N VAL A 84 -5.40 -14.67 6.58
CA VAL A 84 -4.55 -13.49 6.31
C VAL A 84 -4.67 -13.02 4.87
N PHE A 85 -4.75 -13.92 3.88
CA PHE A 85 -4.91 -13.53 2.47
C PHE A 85 -6.28 -12.89 2.22
N LEU A 86 -7.34 -13.49 2.77
CA LEU A 86 -8.71 -12.95 2.65
C LEU A 86 -8.83 -11.56 3.27
N LYS A 87 -8.22 -11.35 4.44
CA LYS A 87 -8.16 -10.03 5.08
C LYS A 87 -7.42 -9.01 4.21
N LYS A 88 -6.27 -9.37 3.62
CA LYS A 88 -5.53 -8.47 2.72
C LYS A 88 -6.33 -8.10 1.47
N ILE A 89 -7.04 -9.06 0.86
CA ILE A 89 -7.89 -8.80 -0.31
C ILE A 89 -9.01 -7.81 0.05
N LYS A 90 -9.74 -8.06 1.15
CA LYS A 90 -10.80 -7.15 1.62
C LYS A 90 -10.26 -5.74 1.91
N LEU A 91 -9.16 -5.64 2.65
CA LEU A 91 -8.54 -4.34 2.96
C LEU A 91 -8.05 -3.60 1.72
N SER A 92 -7.53 -4.33 0.71
CA SER A 92 -7.09 -3.70 -0.55
C SER A 92 -8.26 -3.16 -1.36
N ILE A 93 -9.41 -3.86 -1.36
CA ILE A 93 -10.65 -3.38 -1.98
C ILE A 93 -11.16 -2.13 -1.25
N VAL A 94 -11.22 -2.17 0.09
CA VAL A 94 -11.62 -1.01 0.90
C VAL A 94 -10.70 0.17 0.63
N LEU A 95 -9.38 -0.04 0.59
CA LEU A 95 -8.42 1.01 0.29
C LEU A 95 -8.66 1.61 -1.10
N PHE A 96 -8.86 0.76 -2.10
CA PHE A 96 -9.12 1.21 -3.47
C PHE A 96 -10.40 2.06 -3.54
N LEU A 97 -11.48 1.64 -2.90
CA LEU A 97 -12.73 2.40 -2.88
C LEU A 97 -12.57 3.76 -2.17
N LEU A 98 -11.87 3.79 -1.03
CA LEU A 98 -11.56 5.04 -0.33
C LEU A 98 -10.77 5.99 -1.25
N VAL A 99 -9.67 5.51 -1.83
CA VAL A 99 -8.79 6.33 -2.68
C VAL A 99 -9.51 6.81 -3.94
N VAL A 100 -10.26 5.94 -4.63
CA VAL A 100 -11.06 6.33 -5.80
C VAL A 100 -12.07 7.41 -5.43
N THR A 101 -12.78 7.25 -4.31
CA THR A 101 -13.78 8.21 -3.85
C THR A 101 -13.13 9.55 -3.50
N THR A 102 -12.02 9.53 -2.76
CA THR A 102 -11.25 10.73 -2.42
C THR A 102 -10.77 11.47 -3.66
N VAL A 103 -10.17 10.76 -4.62
CA VAL A 103 -9.69 11.38 -5.88
C VAL A 103 -10.86 11.90 -6.70
N ALA A 104 -11.97 11.16 -6.81
CA ALA A 104 -13.14 11.60 -7.56
C ALA A 104 -13.75 12.88 -6.96
N LEU A 105 -13.86 12.97 -5.63
CA LEU A 105 -14.30 14.19 -4.93
C LEU A 105 -13.36 15.35 -5.23
N ARG A 106 -12.04 15.13 -5.11
CA ARG A 106 -11.04 16.17 -5.38
C ARG A 106 -11.11 16.70 -6.81
N LEU A 107 -11.24 15.82 -7.79
CA LEU A 107 -11.33 16.23 -9.20
C LEU A 107 -12.66 16.91 -9.54
N SER A 108 -13.73 16.57 -8.82
CA SER A 108 -15.05 17.21 -9.00
C SER A 108 -15.13 18.57 -8.31
N PHE A 109 -14.43 18.74 -7.19
CA PHE A 109 -14.40 19.94 -6.38
C PHE A 109 -12.93 20.32 -6.06
N PRO A 110 -12.22 20.98 -6.99
CA PRO A 110 -10.79 21.31 -6.82
C PRO A 110 -10.48 22.15 -5.59
N ASP A 111 -11.46 22.90 -5.06
CA ASP A 111 -11.30 23.74 -3.86
C ASP A 111 -11.89 23.09 -2.60
N ILE A 112 -12.20 21.78 -2.61
CA ILE A 112 -12.91 21.07 -1.50
C ILE A 112 -12.25 21.25 -0.13
N MET A 113 -10.93 21.44 -0.09
CA MET A 113 -10.21 21.66 1.17
C MET A 113 -10.36 23.08 1.74
N PHE A 114 -10.74 24.06 0.91
CA PHE A 114 -10.90 25.46 1.33
C PHE A 114 -12.36 25.91 1.36
N GLN A 115 -13.28 25.02 1.01
CA GLN A 115 -14.71 25.23 1.18
C GLN A 115 -15.10 24.98 2.64
N ASN A 116 -16.07 25.75 3.15
CA ASN A 116 -16.54 25.64 4.54
C ASN A 116 -17.89 24.88 4.62
N ASP A 117 -18.01 23.81 3.84
CA ASP A 117 -19.21 22.99 3.75
C ASP A 117 -19.00 21.59 4.35
N TRP A 118 -20.03 20.75 4.28
CA TRP A 118 -19.96 19.38 4.82
C TRP A 118 -19.06 18.46 3.98
N LEU A 119 -18.88 18.74 2.69
CA LEU A 119 -18.06 17.92 1.78
C LEU A 119 -16.58 18.02 2.13
N HIS A 120 -16.12 19.20 2.59
CA HIS A 120 -14.80 19.40 3.15
C HIS A 120 -14.46 18.36 4.24
N TRP A 121 -15.36 18.17 5.20
CA TRP A 121 -15.16 17.21 6.28
C TRP A 121 -15.22 15.76 5.82
N VAL A 122 -16.09 15.45 4.86
CA VAL A 122 -16.13 14.12 4.22
C VAL A 122 -14.80 13.80 3.55
N TYR A 123 -14.22 14.74 2.81
CA TYR A 123 -12.92 14.58 2.17
C TYR A 123 -11.80 14.29 3.19
N ILE A 124 -11.75 15.05 4.29
CA ILE A 124 -10.79 14.82 5.39
C ILE A 124 -10.97 13.42 5.99
N VAL A 125 -12.20 13.02 6.31
CA VAL A 125 -12.49 11.72 6.92
C VAL A 125 -12.08 10.57 6.00
N LEU A 126 -12.34 10.69 4.69
CA LEU A 126 -11.93 9.68 3.72
C LEU A 126 -10.40 9.53 3.68
N LEU A 127 -9.66 10.65 3.63
CA LEU A 127 -8.19 10.63 3.69
C LEU A 127 -7.68 10.00 4.97
N LEU A 128 -8.20 10.41 6.14
CA LEU A 128 -7.82 9.83 7.42
C LEU A 128 -8.15 8.34 7.52
N ALA A 129 -9.28 7.90 6.96
CA ALA A 129 -9.69 6.50 6.95
C ALA A 129 -8.75 5.60 6.14
N THR A 130 -7.97 6.15 5.19
CA THR A 130 -6.97 5.35 4.47
C THR A 130 -5.83 4.87 5.37
N LEU A 131 -5.48 5.63 6.42
CA LEU A 131 -4.36 5.35 7.33
C LEU A 131 -4.48 4.03 8.11
N PRO A 132 -5.60 3.74 8.82
CA PRO A 132 -5.76 2.45 9.50
C PRO A 132 -5.77 1.29 8.50
N VAL A 133 -6.28 1.49 7.29
CA VAL A 133 -6.34 0.43 6.26
C VAL A 133 -4.93 0.04 5.80
N VAL A 134 -4.07 1.01 5.45
CA VAL A 134 -2.67 0.69 5.07
C VAL A 134 -1.86 0.14 6.23
N THR A 135 -2.11 0.61 7.46
CA THR A 135 -1.46 0.08 8.66
C THR A 135 -1.79 -1.40 8.85
N LEU A 136 -3.06 -1.77 8.73
CA LEU A 136 -3.49 -3.16 8.80
C LEU A 136 -2.94 -4.00 7.64
N LEU A 137 -2.91 -3.46 6.41
CA LEU A 137 -2.29 -4.12 5.26
C LEU A 137 -0.81 -4.43 5.52
N GLY A 138 -0.07 -3.46 6.05
CA GLY A 138 1.33 -3.61 6.47
C GLY A 138 1.50 -4.67 7.55
N HIS A 139 0.67 -4.64 8.60
CA HIS A 139 0.67 -5.62 9.68
C HIS A 139 0.46 -7.06 9.16
N TYR A 140 -0.56 -7.27 8.32
CA TYR A 140 -0.82 -8.59 7.73
C TYR A 140 0.28 -9.04 6.76
N GLY A 141 0.91 -8.10 6.02
CA GLY A 141 2.09 -8.37 5.22
C GLY A 141 3.27 -8.86 6.06
N GLY A 142 3.58 -8.17 7.16
CA GLY A 142 4.63 -8.55 8.11
C GLY A 142 4.38 -9.92 8.75
N LYS A 143 3.12 -10.25 9.07
CA LYS A 143 2.74 -11.56 9.61
C LYS A 143 3.03 -12.71 8.64
N LEU A 144 2.77 -12.51 7.33
CA LEU A 144 3.09 -13.52 6.30
C LEU A 144 4.59 -13.72 6.15
N ALA A 145 5.37 -12.63 6.11
CA ALA A 145 6.82 -12.70 6.02
C ALA A 145 7.44 -13.38 7.25
N GLY A 146 6.94 -13.06 8.45
CA GLY A 146 7.36 -13.69 9.70
C GLY A 146 7.07 -15.19 9.74
N ALA A 147 5.87 -15.61 9.34
CA ALA A 147 5.49 -17.02 9.27
C ALA A 147 6.37 -17.80 8.28
N ALA A 148 6.66 -17.22 7.11
CA ALA A 148 7.56 -17.84 6.13
C ALA A 148 8.99 -18.02 6.67
N LYS A 149 9.52 -17.00 7.37
CA LYS A 149 10.86 -17.06 8.01
C LYS A 149 10.93 -18.15 9.08
N GLN A 150 9.90 -18.30 9.90
CA GLN A 150 9.83 -19.36 10.92
C GLN A 150 9.77 -20.75 10.29
N ALA A 151 8.97 -20.95 9.25
CA ALA A 151 8.90 -22.21 8.52
C ALA A 151 10.24 -22.62 7.92
N SER A 152 10.97 -21.67 7.32
CA SER A 152 12.32 -21.90 6.79
C SER A 152 13.32 -22.31 7.87
N ARG A 153 13.33 -21.61 9.01
CA ARG A 153 14.21 -21.95 10.15
C ARG A 153 13.93 -23.35 10.70
N ARG A 154 12.65 -23.73 10.84
CA ARG A 154 12.26 -25.06 11.31
C ARG A 154 12.74 -26.16 10.36
N LYS A 155 12.61 -25.95 9.04
CA LYS A 155 13.11 -26.91 8.03
C LYS A 155 14.64 -27.08 8.10
N GLN A 156 15.38 -25.99 8.24
CA GLN A 156 16.84 -26.02 8.34
C GLN A 156 17.33 -26.70 9.63
N GLY A 157 16.66 -26.46 10.76
CA GLY A 157 16.97 -27.12 12.02
C GLY A 157 16.70 -28.63 12.02
N LEU A 158 15.77 -29.11 11.18
CA LEU A 158 15.56 -30.55 10.97
C LEU A 158 16.66 -31.15 10.09
N LEU A 159 17.08 -30.45 9.04
CA LEU A 159 18.16 -30.92 8.15
C LEU A 159 19.51 -31.03 8.87
N ASN A 160 19.81 -30.15 9.82
CA ASN A 160 21.06 -30.20 10.59
C ASN A 160 21.09 -31.31 11.67
N LYS A 161 19.98 -32.06 11.86
CA LYS A 161 19.89 -33.18 12.81
C LYS A 161 20.08 -34.55 12.17
N PHE A 162 20.24 -34.60 10.84
CA PHE A 162 20.52 -35.80 10.05
C PHE A 162 21.81 -35.57 9.26
#